data_AF-A0A3Q4BN21-F1
#
_entry.id   AF-A0A3Q4BN21-F1
#
_cell.length_a   1.000
_cell.length_b   1.000
_cell.length_c   1.000
_cell.angle_alpha   90.00
_cell.angle_beta   90.00
_cell.angle_gamma   90.00
#
_symmetry.space_group_name_H-M   'P 1'
#
loop_
_entity.id
_entity.type
_entity.pdbx_description
1 polymer ?
#
loop_
_entity_poly.entity_id
_entity_poly.type
_entity_poly.pdbx_seq_one_letter_code
_entity_poly.pdbx_strand_id
1 'polypeptide(L)'
;MATEGQSDYESVLCVKPEVNVYRIPPRASNRAVRAADWKLDTPDWTGRMRLTARGKVAYVKLEDKVSGELFAQAPVNEFPGIAVETVSDSSRYFVLRIQDDNAGK
;
A
#
# COMPACT_ATOMS: atom_id res chain seq x y z
N MET A 1 -5.00 31.78 19.38
CA MET A 1 -4.66 30.76 20.39
C MET A 1 -5.53 29.53 20.15
N ALA A 2 -4.94 28.34 20.36
CA ALA A 2 -5.39 26.98 20.01
C ALA A 2 -5.26 26.66 18.50
N THR A 3 -4.39 25.74 18.06
CA THR A 3 -4.44 24.31 18.40
C THR A 3 -3.06 23.62 18.34
N GLU A 4 -2.16 23.90 19.29
CA GLU A 4 -0.97 23.07 19.57
C GLU A 4 -1.33 21.77 20.33
N GLY A 5 -2.34 21.05 19.84
CA GLY A 5 -2.91 19.90 20.55
C GLY A 5 -3.59 18.84 19.67
N GLN A 6 -3.57 18.97 18.34
CA GLN A 6 -3.79 17.81 17.47
C GLN A 6 -2.49 17.00 17.43
N SER A 7 -2.23 16.31 18.54
CA SER A 7 -1.42 15.11 18.51
C SER A 7 -1.97 14.27 17.36
N ASP A 8 -1.13 14.04 16.37
CA ASP A 8 -1.38 13.30 15.15
C ASP A 8 -2.32 12.09 15.32
N TYR A 9 -3.63 12.35 15.23
CA TYR A 9 -4.63 11.32 15.47
C TYR A 9 -4.58 10.36 14.30
N GLU A 10 -4.13 9.13 14.57
CA GLU A 10 -4.17 8.05 13.60
C GLU A 10 -5.52 7.35 13.68
N SER A 11 -6.29 7.44 12.61
CA SER A 11 -7.56 6.75 12.44
C SER A 11 -7.40 5.54 11.54
N VAL A 12 -7.99 4.40 11.90
CA VAL A 12 -8.02 3.21 11.04
C VAL A 12 -9.23 3.33 10.11
N LEU A 13 -8.98 3.53 8.82
CA LEU A 13 -10.03 3.66 7.81
C LEU A 13 -10.54 2.30 7.35
N CYS A 14 -9.65 1.33 7.14
CA CYS A 14 -10.05 -0.02 6.78
C CYS A 14 -9.00 -1.06 7.19
N VAL A 15 -9.47 -2.28 7.41
CA VAL A 15 -8.62 -3.45 7.62
C VAL A 15 -9.10 -4.55 6.69
N LYS A 16 -8.16 -5.15 5.96
CA LYS A 16 -8.40 -6.33 5.13
C LYS A 16 -7.54 -7.47 5.67
N PRO A 17 -8.14 -8.53 6.23
CA PRO A 17 -7.40 -9.57 6.94
C PRO A 17 -6.57 -10.47 6.02
N GLU A 18 -6.89 -10.51 4.74
CA GLU A 18 -6.25 -11.37 3.75
C GLU A 18 -5.93 -10.56 2.50
N VAL A 19 -4.64 -10.29 2.32
CA VAL A 19 -4.10 -9.64 1.13
C VAL A 19 -2.90 -10.43 0.63
N ASN A 20 -2.75 -10.44 -0.70
CA ASN A 20 -1.64 -11.08 -1.38
C ASN A 20 -0.81 -9.99 -2.05
N VAL A 21 0.50 -10.04 -1.82
CA VAL A 21 1.48 -9.14 -2.42
C VAL A 21 2.27 -9.92 -3.45
N TYR A 22 2.38 -9.32 -4.63
CA TYR A 22 3.11 -9.89 -5.77
C TYR A 22 4.20 -8.91 -6.17
N ARG A 23 5.39 -9.44 -6.43
CA ARG A 23 6.52 -8.66 -6.92
C ARG A 23 6.30 -8.35 -8.38
N ILE A 24 6.16 -7.06 -8.67
CA ILE A 24 5.96 -6.59 -10.04
C ILE A 24 7.31 -6.62 -10.78
N PRO A 25 7.39 -7.21 -11.99
CA PRO A 25 8.58 -7.15 -12.81
C PRO A 25 9.01 -5.69 -13.11
N PRO A 26 10.31 -5.40 -13.29
CA PRO A 26 10.76 -4.07 -13.68
C PRO A 26 10.02 -3.58 -14.93
N ARG A 27 9.47 -2.36 -14.89
CA ARG A 27 8.70 -1.81 -16.02
C ARG A 27 9.58 -1.70 -17.26
N ALA A 28 9.23 -2.42 -18.31
CA ALA A 28 9.91 -2.35 -19.61
C ALA A 28 9.39 -1.19 -20.50
N SER A 29 8.25 -0.58 -20.18
CA SER A 29 7.67 0.54 -20.95
C SER A 29 6.61 1.34 -20.17
N ASN A 30 6.23 2.50 -20.69
CA ASN A 30 5.13 3.36 -20.21
C ASN A 30 3.71 2.75 -20.39
N ARG A 31 3.58 1.45 -20.66
CA ARG A 31 2.27 0.81 -20.83
C ARG A 31 1.54 0.68 -19.48
N ALA A 32 0.21 0.73 -19.55
CA ALA A 32 -0.66 0.51 -18.41
C ALA A 32 -0.43 -0.88 -17.81
N VAL A 33 -0.43 -0.95 -16.49
CA VAL A 33 -0.13 -2.17 -15.74
C VAL A 33 -1.26 -3.17 -15.91
N ARG A 34 -0.90 -4.42 -16.23
CA ARG A 34 -1.83 -5.55 -16.38
C ARG A 34 -1.46 -6.65 -15.41
N ALA A 35 -2.46 -7.18 -14.72
CA ALA A 35 -2.29 -8.26 -13.76
C ALA A 35 -2.01 -9.59 -14.48
N ALA A 36 -2.45 -9.74 -15.73
CA ALA A 36 -2.14 -10.91 -16.56
C ALA A 36 -0.64 -11.13 -16.79
N ASP A 37 0.18 -10.07 -16.68
CA ASP A 37 1.64 -10.17 -16.83
C ASP A 37 2.34 -10.58 -15.51
N TRP A 38 1.58 -10.80 -14.44
CA TRP A 38 2.10 -11.15 -13.11
C TRP A 38 1.91 -12.63 -12.78
N LYS A 39 2.80 -13.15 -11.93
CA LYS A 39 2.68 -14.53 -11.43
C LYS A 39 1.68 -14.61 -10.27
N LEU A 40 0.39 -14.56 -10.60
CA LEU A 40 -0.71 -14.55 -9.62
C LEU A 40 -0.88 -15.89 -8.87
N ASP A 41 -0.29 -16.98 -9.38
CA ASP A 41 -0.37 -18.32 -8.76
C ASP A 41 0.49 -18.48 -7.52
N THR A 42 1.49 -17.63 -7.32
CA THR A 42 2.42 -17.73 -6.19
C THR A 42 2.63 -16.34 -5.59
N PRO A 43 1.86 -15.96 -4.56
CA PRO A 43 2.08 -14.68 -3.88
C PRO A 43 3.45 -14.69 -3.20
N ASP A 44 4.20 -13.60 -3.36
CA ASP A 44 5.50 -13.41 -2.70
C ASP A 44 5.33 -13.21 -1.20
N TRP A 45 4.21 -12.62 -0.80
CA TRP A 45 3.84 -12.45 0.60
C TRP A 45 2.32 -12.42 0.78
N THR A 46 1.86 -12.93 1.91
CA THR A 46 0.45 -12.91 2.30
C THR A 46 0.32 -12.42 3.73
N GLY A 47 -0.65 -11.55 3.99
CA GLY A 47 -0.88 -11.07 5.34
C GLY A 47 -2.12 -10.19 5.42
N ARG A 48 -2.07 -9.19 6.30
CA ARG A 48 -3.15 -8.24 6.58
C ARG A 48 -2.77 -6.86 6.08
N MET A 49 -3.72 -6.16 5.46
CA MET A 49 -3.58 -4.74 5.11
C MET A 49 -4.38 -3.88 6.07
N ARG A 50 -3.78 -2.79 6.54
CA ARG A 50 -4.41 -1.77 7.35
C ARG A 50 -4.24 -0.42 6.66
N LEU A 51 -5.35 0.26 6.39
CA LEU A 51 -5.34 1.65 5.93
C LEU A 51 -5.56 2.55 7.13
N THR A 52 -4.59 3.40 7.39
CA THR A 52 -4.64 4.39 8.47
C THR A 52 -4.57 5.80 7.89
N ALA A 53 -5.12 6.79 8.56
CA ALA A 53 -5.01 8.19 8.17
C ALA A 53 -4.55 9.02 9.34
N ARG A 54 -3.51 9.83 9.10
CA ARG A 54 -2.90 10.75 10.05
C ARG A 54 -2.89 12.13 9.41
N GLY A 55 -3.71 13.03 9.94
CA GLY A 55 -3.93 14.34 9.34
C GLY A 55 -4.49 14.23 7.92
N LYS A 56 -3.75 14.72 6.91
CA LYS A 56 -4.14 14.69 5.49
C LYS A 56 -3.51 13.55 4.69
N VAL A 57 -2.69 12.71 5.33
CA VAL A 57 -1.96 11.61 4.68
C VAL A 57 -2.60 10.28 5.08
N ALA A 58 -2.84 9.42 4.10
CA ALA A 58 -3.24 8.04 4.34
C ALA A 58 -2.02 7.12 4.23
N TYR A 59 -1.96 6.08 5.05
CA TYR A 59 -0.88 5.10 5.09
C TYR A 59 -1.47 3.71 4.88
N VAL A 60 -1.05 3.05 3.81
CA VAL A 60 -1.32 1.63 3.57
C VAL A 60 -0.21 0.84 4.27
N LYS A 61 -0.55 0.15 5.34
CA LYS A 61 0.36 -0.70 6.13
C LYS A 61 0.08 -2.17 5.78
N LEU A 62 1.12 -2.90 5.42
CA LEU A 62 1.09 -4.35 5.20
C LEU A 62 1.74 -5.00 6.42
N GLU A 63 0.98 -5.83 7.12
CA GLU A 63 1.35 -6.41 8.40
C GLU A 63 1.18 -7.94 8.36
N ASP A 64 2.04 -8.66 9.06
CA ASP A 64 1.84 -10.09 9.27
C ASP A 64 0.51 -10.35 10.01
N LYS A 65 -0.21 -11.39 9.59
CA LYS A 65 -1.53 -11.71 10.14
C LYS A 65 -1.45 -12.19 11.59
N VAL A 66 -0.35 -12.85 11.97
CA VAL A 66 -0.15 -13.50 13.28
C VAL A 66 0.60 -12.57 14.23
N SER A 67 1.80 -12.11 13.87
CA SER A 67 2.65 -11.29 14.74
C SER A 67 2.24 -9.82 14.76
N GLY A 68 1.59 -9.33 13.70
CA GLY A 68 1.32 -7.91 13.51
C GLY A 68 2.56 -7.09 13.14
N GLU A 69 3.67 -7.74 12.78
CA GLU A 69 4.88 -7.08 12.33
C GLU A 69 4.65 -6.35 11.01
N LEU A 70 5.10 -5.10 10.93
CA LEU A 70 5.00 -4.29 9.72
C LEU A 70 5.98 -4.82 8.68
N PHE A 71 5.45 -5.35 7.57
CA PHE A 71 6.22 -5.79 6.42
C PHE A 71 6.61 -4.62 5.51
N ALA A 72 5.64 -3.74 5.23
CA ALA A 72 5.84 -2.60 4.34
C ALA A 72 4.80 -1.51 4.59
N GLN A 73 5.14 -0.27 4.24
CA GLN A 73 4.21 0.85 4.30
C GLN A 73 4.28 1.70 3.03
N ALA A 74 3.15 2.27 2.65
CA ALA A 74 3.05 3.20 1.53
C ALA A 74 2.24 4.45 1.94
N PRO A 75 2.88 5.63 2.02
CA PRO A 75 2.16 6.88 2.24
C PRO A 75 1.46 7.32 0.95
N VAL A 76 0.21 7.73 1.09
CA VAL A 76 -0.69 8.22 0.05
C VAL A 76 -1.06 9.66 0.41
N ASN A 77 -0.36 10.60 -0.23
CA ASN A 77 -0.57 12.04 -0.02
C ASN A 77 -1.71 12.59 -0.89
N GLU A 78 -1.91 12.01 -2.08
CA GLU A 78 -2.92 12.43 -3.05
C GLU A 78 -3.49 11.20 -3.76
N PHE A 79 -4.80 11.22 -4.02
CA PHE A 79 -5.49 10.20 -4.79
C PHE A 79 -6.49 10.87 -5.75
N PRO A 80 -6.46 10.56 -7.06
CA PRO A 80 -5.57 9.60 -7.73
C PRO A 80 -4.10 10.08 -7.81
N GLY A 81 -3.14 9.16 -7.72
CA GLY A 81 -1.71 9.49 -7.71
C GLY A 81 -0.79 8.27 -7.90
N ILE A 82 0.53 8.48 -7.90
CA ILE A 82 1.54 7.42 -8.16
C ILE A 82 1.71 6.42 -7.00
N ALA A 83 1.17 6.73 -5.82
CA ALA A 83 1.31 5.87 -4.64
C ALA A 83 0.45 4.60 -4.77
N VAL A 84 -0.71 4.72 -5.42
CA VAL A 84 -1.66 3.64 -5.67
C VAL A 84 -2.17 3.75 -7.11
N GLU A 85 -1.77 2.82 -7.97
CA GLU A 85 -2.27 2.74 -9.34
C GLU A 85 -3.22 1.54 -9.49
N THR A 86 -4.32 1.73 -10.21
CA THR A 86 -5.25 0.65 -10.56
C THR A 86 -4.76 -0.10 -11.78
N VAL A 87 -5.01 -1.42 -11.79
CA VAL A 87 -4.65 -2.30 -12.90
C VAL A 87 -5.76 -2.28 -13.96
N SER A 88 -5.41 -2.28 -15.25
CA SER A 88 -6.39 -2.03 -16.34
C SER A 88 -7.30 -3.22 -16.65
N ASP A 89 -6.87 -4.44 -16.38
CA ASP A 89 -7.56 -5.69 -16.69
C ASP A 89 -8.26 -6.31 -15.48
N SER A 90 -8.18 -5.70 -14.29
CA SER A 90 -8.81 -6.20 -13.07
C SER A 90 -9.06 -5.10 -12.05
N SER A 91 -10.25 -5.10 -11.45
CA SER A 91 -10.61 -4.20 -10.35
C SER A 91 -10.15 -4.68 -8.96
N ARG A 92 -9.55 -5.87 -8.87
CA ARG A 92 -9.07 -6.45 -7.61
C ARG A 92 -7.58 -6.30 -7.38
N TYR A 93 -6.83 -5.87 -8.39
CA TYR A 93 -5.39 -5.70 -8.31
C TYR A 93 -5.01 -4.23 -8.32
N PHE A 94 -4.05 -3.90 -7.48
CA PHE A 94 -3.54 -2.55 -7.29
C PHE A 94 -2.02 -2.61 -7.25
N VAL A 95 -1.38 -1.57 -7.78
CA VAL A 95 0.05 -1.35 -7.63
C VAL A 95 0.26 -0.38 -6.49
N LEU A 96 1.03 -0.80 -5.50
CA LEU A 96 1.43 0.04 -4.38
C LEU A 96 2.90 0.39 -4.52
N ARG A 97 3.21 1.68 -4.38
CA ARG A 97 4.60 2.14 -4.25
C ARG A 97 4.96 2.19 -2.78
N ILE A 98 5.70 1.18 -2.33
CA ILE A 98 6.21 1.11 -0.96
C ILE A 98 7.31 2.17 -0.78
N GLN A 99 7.27 2.87 0.35
CA GLN A 99 8.34 3.75 0.79
C GLN A 99 8.88 3.20 2.10
N ASP A 100 10.16 2.81 2.08
CA ASP A 100 10.83 2.29 3.26
C ASP A 100 11.40 3.47 4.07
N ASP A 101 11.13 3.54 5.37
CA ASP A 101 11.75 4.56 6.25
C ASP A 101 13.25 4.27 6.46
N ASN A 102 13.71 3.05 6.14
CA ASN A 102 15.09 2.62 6.34
C ASN A 102 15.97 2.70 5.09
N ALA A 103 15.45 3.19 3.96
CA ALA A 103 16.23 3.37 2.74
C ALA A 103 16.29 4.85 2.37
N GLY A 104 17.40 5.49 2.72
CA GLY A 104 17.84 6.71 2.04
C GLY A 104 18.18 6.41 0.58
N LYS A 105 17.16 6.18 -0.26
CA LYS A 105 17.19 6.23 -1.73
C LYS A 105 15.80 6.16 -2.36
#